data_AF-A0A8B9SHC3-F1
#
_entry.id   AF-A0A8B9SHC3-F1
#
_cell.length_a   1.000
_cell.length_b   1.000
_cell.length_c   1.000
_cell.angle_alpha   90.00
_cell.angle_beta   90.00
_cell.angle_gamma   90.00
#
_symmetry.space_group_name_H-M   'P 1'
#
loop_
_entity.id
_entity.type
_entity.pdbx_description
1 polymer ?
#
loop_
_entity_poly.entity_id
_entity_poly.type
_entity_poly.pdbx_seq_one_letter_code
_entity_poly.pdbx_strand_id
1 'polypeptide(L)'
;MGKRLLVAYGLWALGGPLGLHHLYLGRDSHALLWMLTLGGFGAGWLGDLWHLPGWVAAANGAGPPGQRVGSVPALSALRLAGQVAVGTYFGLAAALALPWVPQLLAQPLAVGLGVLLVSSVGDQASEAPSIFTAAFLASLLFQGRVLAVLPSSLAASIAAQRRRRYKRPGAPRPRLPARLYHLGLAYLAFAAPLAYGVLSGAAGVLGPPLRWLGALPALPRAVAERLLLLPLRAGRILAELLGFVSPEPSGWSERRQRAYKVSQYQGAAPEDVHRSYRELVKLWHPDHNRHRAEEAERRFIELQEAYEVLVGPRRAAGG
;
A
#
# COMPACT_ATOMS: atom_id res chain seq x y z
N MET A 1 -31.62 3.13 -22.42
CA MET A 1 -30.81 3.73 -23.49
C MET A 1 -29.58 2.84 -23.72
N GLY A 2 -29.33 2.41 -24.96
CA GLY A 2 -28.19 1.55 -25.29
C GLY A 2 -26.85 2.28 -25.15
N LYS A 3 -25.82 1.54 -24.73
CA LYS A 3 -24.44 1.99 -24.68
C LYS A 3 -23.88 2.12 -26.09
N ARG A 4 -23.32 3.28 -26.40
CA ARG A 4 -22.66 3.59 -27.68
C ARG A 4 -21.17 3.21 -27.62
N LEU A 5 -20.68 2.57 -28.67
CA LEU A 5 -19.27 2.16 -28.80
C LEU A 5 -18.31 3.35 -28.86
N LEU A 6 -18.66 4.41 -29.58
CA LEU A 6 -17.85 5.64 -29.67
C LEU A 6 -17.62 6.29 -28.30
N VAL A 7 -18.65 6.33 -27.45
CA VAL A 7 -18.54 6.85 -26.08
C VAL A 7 -17.60 5.97 -25.25
N ALA A 8 -17.68 4.64 -25.41
CA ALA A 8 -16.78 3.73 -24.72
C ALA A 8 -15.32 3.94 -25.12
N TYR A 9 -15.03 4.13 -26.41
CA TYR A 9 -13.66 4.44 -26.89
C TYR A 9 -13.17 5.81 -26.40
N GLY A 10 -14.02 6.83 -26.40
CA GLY A 10 -13.67 8.14 -25.85
C GLY A 10 -13.30 8.08 -24.36
N LEU A 11 -14.08 7.33 -23.57
CA LEU A 11 -13.78 7.13 -22.15
C LEU A 11 -12.53 6.28 -21.91
N TRP A 12 -12.27 5.30 -22.78
CA TRP A 12 -11.04 4.51 -22.75
C TRP A 12 -9.81 5.38 -23.06
N ALA A 13 -9.88 6.29 -24.04
CA ALA A 13 -8.76 7.17 -24.39
C ALA A 13 -8.47 8.20 -23.29
N LEU A 14 -9.51 8.81 -22.71
CA LEU A 14 -9.37 9.88 -21.70
C LEU A 14 -9.12 9.37 -20.28
N GLY A 15 -9.61 8.17 -19.95
CA GLY A 15 -9.54 7.63 -18.59
C GLY A 15 -9.41 6.12 -18.55
N GLY A 16 -8.75 5.54 -19.56
CA GLY A 16 -8.44 4.11 -19.64
C GLY A 16 -7.76 3.58 -18.39
N PRO A 17 -6.64 4.18 -17.92
CA PRO A 17 -5.97 3.75 -16.69
C PRO A 17 -6.86 3.84 -15.44
N LEU A 18 -7.84 4.75 -15.42
CA LEU A 18 -8.79 4.90 -14.31
C LEU A 18 -10.03 4.00 -14.46
N GLY A 19 -10.20 3.30 -15.59
CA GLY A 19 -11.32 2.40 -15.83
C GLY A 19 -12.66 3.09 -16.09
N LEU A 20 -12.67 4.32 -16.64
CA LEU A 20 -13.91 5.07 -16.91
C LEU A 20 -14.85 4.33 -17.89
N HIS A 21 -14.29 3.66 -18.90
CA HIS A 21 -15.06 2.84 -19.84
C HIS A 21 -15.74 1.66 -19.15
N HIS A 22 -15.10 1.04 -18.15
CA HIS A 22 -15.73 -0.03 -17.35
C HIS A 22 -16.89 0.47 -16.50
N LEU A 23 -16.74 1.66 -15.91
CA LEU A 23 -17.81 2.32 -15.15
C LEU A 23 -19.02 2.62 -16.03
N TYR A 24 -18.79 3.14 -17.24
CA TYR A 24 -19.85 3.38 -18.23
C TYR A 24 -20.59 2.11 -18.64
N LEU A 25 -19.86 0.99 -18.79
CA LEU A 25 -20.39 -0.31 -19.18
C LEU A 25 -21.09 -1.07 -18.04
N GLY A 26 -21.05 -0.57 -16.80
CA GLY A 26 -21.67 -1.25 -15.66
C GLY A 26 -20.78 -2.30 -14.99
N ARG A 27 -19.47 -2.27 -15.26
CA ARG A 27 -18.50 -3.28 -14.80
C ARG A 27 -17.73 -2.76 -13.58
N ASP A 28 -18.43 -2.56 -12.46
CA ASP A 28 -17.92 -1.87 -11.27
C ASP A 28 -16.64 -2.51 -10.68
N SER A 29 -16.60 -3.83 -10.53
CA SER A 29 -15.40 -4.52 -10.03
C SER A 29 -14.20 -4.34 -10.96
N HIS A 30 -14.44 -4.24 -12.27
CA HIS A 30 -13.40 -4.03 -13.28
C HIS A 30 -12.88 -2.59 -13.20
N ALA A 31 -13.78 -1.61 -13.08
CA ALA A 31 -13.41 -0.21 -12.86
C ALA A 31 -12.60 -0.04 -11.56
N LEU A 32 -13.04 -0.62 -10.45
CA LEU A 32 -12.31 -0.57 -9.18
C LEU A 32 -10.92 -1.18 -9.29
N LEU A 33 -10.81 -2.34 -9.95
CA LEU A 33 -9.51 -2.97 -10.18
C LEU A 33 -8.56 -2.04 -10.96
N TRP A 34 -9.05 -1.34 -11.98
CA TRP A 34 -8.23 -0.41 -12.77
C TRP A 34 -7.81 0.80 -11.93
N MET A 35 -8.73 1.40 -11.17
CA MET A 35 -8.41 2.51 -10.27
C MET A 35 -7.32 2.15 -9.24
N LEU A 36 -7.39 0.94 -8.67
CA LEU A 36 -6.46 0.48 -7.63
C LEU A 36 -5.13 -0.02 -8.19
N THR A 37 -5.06 -0.40 -9.46
CA THR A 37 -3.83 -0.93 -10.10
C THR A 37 -3.26 -0.01 -11.16
N LEU A 38 -3.80 1.20 -11.32
CA LEU A 38 -3.45 2.15 -12.37
C LEU A 38 -3.54 1.52 -13.77
N GLY A 39 -4.70 0.94 -14.08
CA GLY A 39 -4.99 0.37 -15.40
C GLY A 39 -4.44 -1.05 -15.59
N GLY A 40 -4.45 -1.89 -14.55
CA GLY A 40 -3.93 -3.25 -14.61
C GLY A 40 -2.40 -3.29 -14.60
N PHE A 41 -1.80 -2.56 -13.65
CA PHE A 41 -0.35 -2.34 -13.54
C PHE A 41 0.24 -1.56 -14.73
N GLY A 42 -0.48 -0.53 -15.18
CA GLY A 42 -0.01 0.43 -16.20
C GLY A 42 -0.31 0.06 -17.65
N ALA A 43 -0.28 -1.23 -18.00
CA ALA A 43 -0.43 -1.69 -19.40
C ALA A 43 -1.73 -2.46 -19.67
N GLY A 44 -2.43 -2.95 -18.64
CA GLY A 44 -3.63 -3.77 -18.79
C GLY A 44 -4.76 -3.11 -19.59
N TRP A 45 -4.92 -1.79 -19.46
CA TRP A 45 -5.93 -1.03 -20.19
C TRP A 45 -5.71 -0.98 -21.71
N LEU A 46 -4.50 -1.25 -22.21
CA LEU A 46 -4.24 -1.34 -23.66
C LEU A 46 -4.95 -2.57 -24.26
N GLY A 47 -4.96 -3.69 -23.53
CA GLY A 47 -5.64 -4.92 -23.92
C GLY A 47 -7.16 -4.78 -24.01
N ASP A 48 -7.73 -3.82 -23.29
CA ASP A 48 -9.18 -3.57 -23.30
C ASP A 48 -9.70 -3.15 -24.68
N LEU A 49 -8.84 -2.59 -25.54
CA LEU A 49 -9.20 -2.11 -26.87
C LEU A 49 -9.84 -3.22 -27.73
N TRP A 50 -9.30 -4.44 -27.66
CA TRP A 50 -9.79 -5.60 -28.42
C TRP A 50 -11.09 -6.16 -27.86
N HIS A 51 -11.36 -5.99 -26.57
CA HIS A 51 -12.55 -6.54 -25.92
C HIS A 51 -13.72 -5.57 -25.85
N LEU A 52 -13.47 -4.27 -26.05
CA LEU A 52 -14.46 -3.21 -25.90
C LEU A 52 -15.74 -3.41 -26.73
N PRO A 53 -15.68 -3.81 -28.02
CA PRO A 53 -16.89 -4.05 -28.82
C PRO A 53 -17.78 -5.14 -28.22
N GLY A 54 -17.17 -6.23 -27.76
CA GLY A 54 -17.89 -7.35 -27.12
C GLY A 54 -18.54 -6.93 -25.80
N TRP A 55 -17.88 -6.10 -25.00
CA TRP A 55 -18.47 -5.60 -23.74
C TRP A 55 -19.59 -4.58 -23.97
N VAL A 56 -19.52 -3.76 -25.01
CA VAL A 56 -20.60 -2.85 -25.40
C VAL A 56 -21.82 -3.67 -25.85
N ALA A 57 -21.63 -4.70 -26.66
CA ALA A 57 -22.69 -5.62 -27.05
C ALA A 57 -23.33 -6.28 -25.82
N ALA A 58 -22.51 -6.81 -24.90
CA ALA A 58 -22.99 -7.40 -23.65
C ALA A 58 -23.76 -6.41 -22.77
N ALA A 59 -23.28 -5.17 -22.66
CA ALA A 59 -23.97 -4.12 -21.90
C ALA A 59 -25.32 -3.72 -22.52
N ASN A 60 -25.50 -3.95 -23.82
CA ASN A 60 -26.74 -3.75 -24.57
C ASN A 60 -27.68 -4.97 -24.56
N GLY A 61 -27.34 -6.02 -23.81
CA GLY A 61 -28.19 -7.21 -23.67
C GLY A 61 -27.87 -8.35 -24.62
N ALA A 62 -26.78 -8.27 -25.41
CA ALA A 62 -26.26 -9.47 -26.08
C ALA A 62 -25.75 -10.43 -25.00
N GLY A 63 -26.51 -11.50 -24.72
CA GLY A 63 -26.07 -12.53 -23.80
C GLY A 63 -24.71 -13.11 -24.25
N PRO A 64 -23.80 -13.46 -23.33
CA PRO A 64 -22.56 -14.11 -23.72
C PRO A 64 -22.88 -15.43 -24.45
N PRO A 65 -22.27 -15.68 -25.62
CA PRO A 65 -22.57 -16.88 -26.40
C PRO A 65 -22.26 -18.13 -25.56
N GLY A 66 -23.25 -19.00 -25.38
CA GLY A 66 -23.09 -20.29 -24.69
C GLY A 66 -23.38 -20.32 -23.18
N GLN A 67 -23.92 -19.25 -22.59
CA GLN A 67 -24.28 -19.24 -21.16
C GLN A 67 -25.57 -20.05 -20.90
N ARG A 68 -25.44 -21.37 -20.76
CA ARG A 68 -26.53 -22.27 -20.34
C ARG A 68 -26.74 -22.16 -18.83
N VAL A 69 -27.99 -22.24 -18.38
CA VAL A 69 -28.37 -22.29 -16.96
C VAL A 69 -27.61 -23.44 -16.30
N GLY A 70 -26.87 -23.17 -15.21
CA GLY A 70 -26.06 -24.15 -14.49
C GLY A 70 -24.64 -24.39 -15.02
N SER A 71 -24.23 -23.74 -16.13
CA SER A 71 -22.83 -23.84 -16.59
C SER A 71 -21.85 -23.16 -15.63
N VAL A 72 -20.68 -23.76 -15.45
CA VAL A 72 -19.56 -23.18 -14.67
C VAL A 72 -18.62 -22.46 -15.64
N PRO A 73 -18.10 -21.26 -15.29
CA PRO A 73 -17.11 -20.58 -16.12
C PRO A 73 -15.90 -21.46 -16.47
N ALA A 74 -15.30 -21.27 -17.65
CA ALA A 74 -14.05 -21.93 -17.99
C ALA A 74 -12.89 -21.45 -17.10
N LEU A 75 -11.94 -22.35 -16.82
CA LEU A 75 -10.70 -21.96 -16.15
C LEU A 75 -9.90 -21.05 -17.08
N SER A 76 -9.32 -19.99 -16.53
CA SER A 76 -8.49 -19.04 -17.26
C SER A 76 -7.19 -18.83 -16.51
N ALA A 77 -6.07 -19.24 -17.12
CA ALA A 77 -4.74 -19.02 -16.58
C ALA A 77 -4.47 -17.52 -16.36
N LEU A 78 -4.90 -16.66 -17.29
CA LEU A 78 -4.78 -15.22 -17.16
C LEU A 78 -5.54 -14.69 -15.92
N ARG A 79 -6.76 -15.20 -15.67
CA ARG A 79 -7.52 -14.81 -14.48
C ARG A 79 -6.86 -15.30 -13.19
N LEU A 80 -6.34 -16.53 -13.18
CA LEU A 80 -5.59 -17.06 -12.05
C LEU A 80 -4.35 -16.20 -11.77
N ALA A 81 -3.56 -15.89 -12.80
CA ALA A 81 -2.38 -15.03 -12.70
C ALA A 81 -2.75 -13.63 -12.18
N GLY A 82 -3.82 -13.04 -12.70
CA GLY A 82 -4.35 -11.77 -12.20
C GLY A 82 -4.78 -11.83 -10.73
N GLN A 83 -5.45 -12.90 -10.29
CA GLN A 83 -5.84 -13.10 -8.89
C GLN A 83 -4.61 -13.17 -7.98
N VAL A 84 -3.58 -13.93 -8.38
CA VAL A 84 -2.34 -14.05 -7.61
C VAL A 84 -1.58 -12.73 -7.56
N ALA A 85 -1.46 -12.02 -8.69
CA ALA A 85 -0.77 -10.73 -8.74
C ALA A 85 -1.47 -9.67 -7.89
N VAL A 86 -2.79 -9.52 -8.02
CA VAL A 86 -3.56 -8.48 -7.31
C VAL A 86 -3.70 -8.83 -5.82
N GLY A 87 -3.91 -10.10 -5.48
CA GLY A 87 -3.91 -10.53 -4.08
C GLY A 87 -2.56 -10.30 -3.41
N THR A 88 -1.45 -10.58 -4.11
CA THR A 88 -0.10 -10.27 -3.62
C THR A 88 0.09 -8.77 -3.44
N TYR A 89 -0.32 -7.96 -4.43
CA TYR A 89 -0.27 -6.50 -4.35
C TYR A 89 -1.03 -5.96 -3.13
N PHE A 90 -2.26 -6.44 -2.88
CA PHE A 90 -3.05 -5.99 -1.73
C PHE A 90 -2.43 -6.42 -0.40
N GLY A 91 -1.91 -7.65 -0.30
CA GLY A 91 -1.23 -8.13 0.90
C GLY A 91 0.02 -7.33 1.23
N LEU A 92 0.84 -6.98 0.23
CA LEU A 92 2.00 -6.11 0.41
C LEU A 92 1.59 -4.67 0.77
N ALA A 93 0.56 -4.14 0.12
CA ALA A 93 0.01 -2.82 0.43
C ALA A 93 -0.44 -2.74 1.90
N ALA A 94 -1.14 -3.75 2.40
CA ALA A 94 -1.56 -3.81 3.81
C ALA A 94 -0.38 -3.91 4.78
N ALA A 95 0.66 -4.69 4.46
CA ALA A 95 1.85 -4.81 5.29
C ALA A 95 2.60 -3.47 5.42
N LEU A 96 2.59 -2.64 4.39
CA LEU A 96 3.21 -1.32 4.39
C LEU A 96 2.32 -0.24 5.00
N ALA A 97 1.01 -0.29 4.74
CA ALA A 97 0.06 0.75 5.13
C ALA A 97 -0.47 0.60 6.56
N LEU A 98 -0.50 -0.62 7.09
CA LEU A 98 -1.13 -0.95 8.38
C LEU A 98 -0.14 -1.66 9.32
N PRO A 99 1.03 -1.08 9.65
CA PRO A 99 2.00 -1.71 10.54
C PRO A 99 1.47 -1.91 11.97
N TRP A 100 0.46 -1.13 12.37
CA TRP A 100 -0.19 -1.22 13.68
C TRP A 100 -1.23 -2.34 13.78
N VAL A 101 -1.65 -2.93 12.65
CA VAL A 101 -2.60 -4.05 12.65
C VAL A 101 -1.80 -5.35 12.67
N PRO A 102 -2.19 -6.35 13.49
CA PRO A 102 -1.57 -7.66 13.46
C PRO A 102 -1.56 -8.25 12.04
N GLN A 103 -0.37 -8.59 11.53
CA GLN A 103 -0.20 -9.03 10.14
C GLN A 103 -0.90 -10.35 9.84
N LEU A 104 -1.08 -11.20 10.86
CA LEU A 104 -1.92 -12.40 10.82
C LEU A 104 -3.40 -12.12 10.46
N LEU A 105 -3.88 -10.89 10.65
CA LEU A 105 -5.24 -10.48 10.28
C LEU A 105 -5.24 -9.59 9.03
N ALA A 106 -4.38 -8.57 9.02
CA ALA A 106 -4.33 -7.58 7.94
C ALA A 106 -4.01 -8.22 6.57
N GLN A 107 -3.00 -9.09 6.52
CA GLN A 107 -2.54 -9.68 5.27
C GLN A 107 -3.58 -10.61 4.62
N PRO A 108 -4.11 -11.66 5.28
CA PRO A 108 -5.06 -12.57 4.63
C PRO A 108 -6.37 -11.86 4.24
N LEU A 109 -6.79 -10.84 5.00
CA LEU A 109 -7.95 -10.02 4.64
C LEU A 109 -7.67 -9.21 3.37
N ALA A 110 -6.54 -8.51 3.29
CA ALA A 110 -6.18 -7.73 2.12
C ALA A 110 -5.97 -8.62 0.87
N VAL A 111 -5.25 -9.74 1.02
CA VAL A 111 -5.09 -10.74 -0.03
C VAL A 111 -6.44 -11.26 -0.52
N GLY A 112 -7.32 -11.65 0.40
CA GLY A 112 -8.66 -12.15 0.08
C GLY A 112 -9.50 -11.13 -0.68
N LEU A 113 -9.43 -9.85 -0.30
CA LEU A 113 -10.11 -8.75 -1.00
C LEU A 113 -9.58 -8.56 -2.43
N GLY A 114 -8.26 -8.60 -2.62
CA GLY A 114 -7.64 -8.49 -3.95
C GLY A 114 -8.05 -9.65 -4.86
N VAL A 115 -8.02 -10.89 -4.36
CA VAL A 115 -8.47 -12.08 -5.11
C VAL A 115 -9.97 -12.02 -5.40
N LEU A 116 -10.78 -11.60 -4.42
CA LEU A 116 -12.23 -11.44 -4.57
C LEU A 116 -12.55 -10.39 -5.64
N LEU A 117 -11.80 -9.28 -5.68
CA LEU A 117 -11.96 -8.24 -6.69
C LEU A 117 -11.75 -8.80 -8.11
N VAL A 118 -10.62 -9.48 -8.36
CA VAL A 118 -10.32 -10.07 -9.67
C VAL A 118 -11.28 -11.20 -10.04
N SER A 119 -11.63 -12.07 -9.09
CA SER A 119 -12.61 -13.14 -9.33
C SER A 119 -14.00 -12.60 -9.69
N SER A 120 -14.34 -11.39 -9.23
CA SER A 120 -15.61 -10.72 -9.49
C SER A 120 -15.60 -9.88 -10.78
N VAL A 121 -14.51 -9.89 -11.55
CA VAL A 121 -14.41 -9.13 -12.81
C VAL A 121 -15.28 -9.74 -13.90
N GLY A 122 -16.11 -8.89 -14.51
CA GLY A 122 -17.04 -9.28 -15.58
C GLY A 122 -18.26 -10.03 -15.04
N ASP A 123 -18.65 -11.10 -15.73
CA ASP A 123 -19.86 -11.86 -15.43
C ASP A 123 -19.61 -13.05 -14.50
N GLN A 124 -18.39 -13.17 -13.96
CA GLN A 124 -18.00 -14.19 -13.00
C GLN A 124 -18.03 -13.63 -11.58
N ALA A 125 -18.29 -14.52 -10.63
CA ALA A 125 -18.14 -14.29 -9.20
C ALA A 125 -17.61 -15.58 -8.55
N SER A 126 -17.07 -15.45 -7.34
CA SER A 126 -16.63 -16.58 -6.54
C SER A 126 -17.20 -16.48 -5.12
N GLU A 127 -17.16 -17.59 -4.39
CA GLU A 127 -17.57 -17.60 -2.98
C GLU A 127 -16.53 -16.93 -2.09
N ALA A 128 -16.89 -15.76 -1.56
CA ALA A 128 -16.04 -15.00 -0.65
C ALA A 128 -15.55 -15.82 0.57
N PRO A 129 -16.39 -16.60 1.28
CA PRO A 129 -15.94 -17.34 2.46
C PRO A 129 -14.76 -18.29 2.16
N SER A 130 -14.81 -19.02 1.06
CA SER A 130 -13.73 -19.95 0.67
C SER A 130 -12.42 -19.23 0.32
N ILE A 131 -12.49 -18.03 -0.23
CA ILE A 131 -11.31 -17.21 -0.55
C ILE A 131 -10.63 -16.76 0.74
N PHE A 132 -11.41 -16.22 1.69
CA PHE A 132 -10.88 -15.72 2.95
C PHE A 132 -10.38 -16.84 3.86
N THR A 133 -11.07 -17.98 3.93
CA THR A 133 -10.59 -19.12 4.72
C THR A 133 -9.28 -19.67 4.14
N ALA A 134 -9.16 -19.79 2.83
CA ALA A 134 -7.92 -20.23 2.20
C ALA A 134 -6.76 -19.24 2.43
N ALA A 135 -7.01 -17.93 2.29
CA ALA A 135 -6.01 -16.90 2.58
C ALA A 135 -5.55 -16.96 4.04
N PHE A 136 -6.49 -17.09 4.97
CA PHE A 136 -6.22 -17.13 6.41
C PHE A 136 -5.44 -18.38 6.83
N LEU A 137 -5.86 -19.56 6.39
CA LEU A 137 -5.16 -20.81 6.69
C LEU A 137 -3.74 -20.81 6.13
N ALA A 138 -3.55 -20.33 4.90
CA ALA A 138 -2.22 -20.18 4.33
C ALA A 138 -1.38 -19.18 5.14
N SER A 139 -1.94 -18.03 5.52
CA SER A 139 -1.22 -17.05 6.35
C SER A 139 -0.80 -17.61 7.70
N LEU A 140 -1.63 -18.45 8.32
CA LEU A 140 -1.34 -19.10 9.60
C LEU A 140 -0.15 -20.07 9.49
N LEU A 141 -0.09 -20.86 8.40
CA LEU A 141 1.02 -21.80 8.15
C LEU A 141 2.38 -21.09 8.05
N PHE A 142 2.39 -19.85 7.54
CA PHE A 142 3.60 -19.03 7.39
C PHE A 142 3.72 -17.94 8.48
N GLN A 143 2.98 -18.09 9.59
CA GLN A 143 3.03 -17.24 10.78
C GLN A 143 2.83 -15.74 10.51
N GLY A 144 2.06 -15.37 9.48
CA GLY A 144 1.77 -13.95 9.18
C GLY A 144 3.02 -13.11 8.88
N ARG A 145 4.08 -13.72 8.35
CA ARG A 145 5.25 -13.00 7.84
C ARG A 145 4.93 -12.39 6.47
N VAL A 146 5.70 -11.40 6.02
CA VAL A 146 5.55 -10.84 4.65
C VAL A 146 5.65 -11.92 3.56
N LEU A 147 6.48 -12.95 3.79
CA LEU A 147 6.60 -14.11 2.90
C LEU A 147 5.30 -14.92 2.76
N ALA A 148 4.36 -14.80 3.71
CA ALA A 148 3.06 -15.46 3.66
C ALA A 148 2.13 -14.89 2.59
N VAL A 149 2.39 -13.68 2.08
CA VAL A 149 1.51 -13.00 1.11
C VAL A 149 1.33 -13.82 -0.17
N LEU A 150 2.42 -14.28 -0.78
CA LEU A 150 2.37 -15.00 -2.05
C LEU A 150 1.67 -16.38 -1.90
N PRO A 151 2.03 -17.25 -0.94
CA PRO A 151 1.30 -18.50 -0.69
C PRO A 151 -0.18 -18.28 -0.35
N SER A 152 -0.49 -17.25 0.45
CA SER A 152 -1.88 -16.90 0.78
C SER A 152 -2.67 -16.49 -0.45
N SER A 153 -2.06 -15.69 -1.33
CA SER A 153 -2.68 -15.26 -2.57
C SER A 153 -2.89 -16.43 -3.53
N LEU A 154 -1.94 -17.36 -3.61
CA LEU A 154 -2.08 -18.57 -4.42
C LEU A 154 -3.21 -19.47 -3.90
N ALA A 155 -3.23 -19.74 -2.59
CA ALA A 155 -4.27 -20.57 -1.96
C ALA A 155 -5.66 -19.97 -2.15
N ALA A 156 -5.80 -18.66 -1.91
CA ALA A 156 -7.04 -17.91 -2.12
C ALA A 156 -7.48 -17.93 -3.59
N SER A 157 -6.54 -17.82 -4.54
CA SER A 157 -6.84 -17.87 -5.97
C SER A 157 -7.31 -19.25 -6.41
N ILE A 158 -6.68 -20.32 -5.92
CA ILE A 158 -7.13 -21.70 -6.17
C ILE A 158 -8.54 -21.92 -5.60
N ALA A 159 -8.81 -21.44 -4.38
CA ALA A 159 -10.15 -21.50 -3.79
C ALA A 159 -11.19 -20.74 -4.63
N ALA A 160 -10.84 -19.53 -5.11
CA ALA A 160 -11.69 -18.74 -5.99
C ALA A 160 -12.01 -19.47 -7.30
N GLN A 161 -11.03 -20.15 -7.91
CA GLN A 161 -11.23 -20.94 -9.12
C GLN A 161 -12.09 -22.19 -8.87
N ARG A 162 -11.95 -22.85 -7.73
CA ARG A 162 -12.77 -24.03 -7.37
C ARG A 162 -14.24 -23.68 -7.14
N ARG A 163 -14.53 -22.50 -6.59
CA ARG A 163 -15.88 -22.02 -6.26
C ARG A 163 -16.36 -20.88 -7.18
N ARG A 164 -16.01 -20.95 -8.47
CA ARG A 164 -16.41 -19.96 -9.49
C ARG A 164 -17.82 -20.20 -9.99
N ARG A 165 -18.56 -19.13 -10.25
CA ARG A 165 -19.94 -19.13 -10.74
C ARG A 165 -20.22 -17.90 -11.60
N TYR A 166 -21.24 -17.98 -12.45
CA TYR A 166 -21.73 -16.77 -13.13
C TYR A 166 -22.54 -15.90 -12.17
N LYS A 167 -22.49 -14.58 -12.38
CA LYS A 167 -23.38 -13.63 -11.70
C LYS A 167 -24.81 -13.89 -12.17
N ARG A 168 -25.78 -13.72 -11.25
CA ARG A 168 -27.20 -13.94 -11.56
C ARG A 168 -27.66 -12.96 -12.65
N PRO A 169 -28.15 -13.43 -13.81
CA PRO A 169 -28.72 -12.56 -14.82
C PRO A 169 -29.97 -11.86 -14.26
N GLY A 170 -30.17 -10.58 -14.58
CA GLY A 170 -31.39 -9.86 -14.25
C GLY A 170 -31.47 -9.21 -12.86
N ALA A 171 -30.41 -9.25 -12.06
CA ALA A 171 -30.39 -8.47 -10.81
C ALA A 171 -30.53 -6.97 -11.12
N PRO A 172 -31.46 -6.24 -10.48
CA PRO A 172 -31.66 -4.82 -10.73
C PRO A 172 -30.36 -4.06 -10.44
N ARG A 173 -29.89 -3.31 -11.44
CA ARG A 173 -28.65 -2.54 -11.30
C ARG A 173 -28.93 -1.29 -10.45
N PRO A 174 -28.12 -1.02 -9.42
CA PRO A 174 -28.26 0.20 -8.64
C PRO A 174 -28.05 1.44 -9.51
N ARG A 175 -28.66 2.55 -9.09
CA ARG A 175 -28.52 3.86 -9.75
C ARG A 175 -27.04 4.28 -9.78
N LEU A 176 -26.67 5.09 -10.77
CA LEU A 176 -25.29 5.56 -10.94
C LEU A 176 -24.70 6.22 -9.67
N PRO A 177 -25.40 7.10 -8.93
CA PRO A 177 -24.85 7.70 -7.72
C PRO A 177 -24.53 6.67 -6.64
N ALA A 178 -25.39 5.67 -6.45
CA ALA A 178 -25.13 4.59 -5.50
C ALA A 178 -23.89 3.79 -5.92
N ARG A 179 -23.73 3.47 -7.21
CA ARG A 179 -22.54 2.77 -7.71
C ARG A 179 -21.26 3.57 -7.45
N LEU A 180 -21.28 4.87 -7.75
CA LEU A 180 -20.17 5.79 -7.50
C LEU A 180 -19.83 5.88 -6.02
N TYR A 181 -20.84 5.94 -5.14
CA TYR A 181 -20.64 5.95 -3.69
C TYR A 181 -19.93 4.69 -3.20
N HIS A 182 -20.40 3.50 -3.59
CA HIS A 182 -19.75 2.24 -3.19
C HIS A 182 -18.32 2.12 -3.75
N LEU A 183 -18.11 2.55 -5.00
CA LEU A 183 -16.78 2.57 -5.61
C LEU A 183 -15.84 3.55 -4.91
N GLY A 184 -16.31 4.75 -4.60
CA GLY A 184 -15.57 5.76 -3.86
C GLY A 184 -15.20 5.28 -2.46
N LEU A 185 -16.15 4.66 -1.74
CA LEU A 185 -15.89 4.07 -0.44
C LEU A 185 -14.84 2.95 -0.50
N ALA A 186 -14.95 2.05 -1.48
CA ALA A 186 -13.98 0.97 -1.66
C ALA A 186 -12.59 1.50 -2.05
N TYR A 187 -12.54 2.53 -2.91
CA TYR A 187 -11.29 3.20 -3.28
C TYR A 187 -10.64 3.85 -2.06
N LEU A 188 -11.39 4.62 -1.28
CA LEU A 188 -10.90 5.28 -0.08
C LEU A 188 -10.44 4.27 0.98
N ALA A 189 -11.17 3.17 1.19
CA ALA A 189 -10.79 2.12 2.12
C ALA A 189 -9.42 1.51 1.80
N PHE A 190 -9.04 1.45 0.52
CA PHE A 190 -7.72 0.98 0.10
C PHE A 190 -6.67 2.09 0.08
N ALA A 191 -6.99 3.25 -0.48
CA ALA A 191 -6.05 4.33 -0.73
C ALA A 191 -5.70 5.15 0.53
N ALA A 192 -6.65 5.33 1.47
CA ALA A 192 -6.44 6.17 2.64
C ALA A 192 -5.36 5.62 3.59
N PRO A 193 -5.32 4.31 3.94
CA PRO A 193 -4.22 3.75 4.73
C PRO A 193 -2.86 3.90 4.05
N LEU A 194 -2.80 3.70 2.73
CA LEU A 194 -1.57 3.88 1.96
C LEU A 194 -1.10 5.33 1.97
N ALA A 195 -2.00 6.28 1.73
CA ALA A 195 -1.71 7.70 1.77
C ALA A 195 -1.25 8.14 3.17
N TYR A 196 -1.92 7.65 4.22
CA TYR A 196 -1.51 7.91 5.59
C TYR A 196 -0.13 7.34 5.91
N GLY A 197 0.17 6.10 5.51
CA GLY A 197 1.50 5.50 5.70
C GLY A 197 2.62 6.28 5.02
N VAL A 198 2.35 6.82 3.83
CA VAL A 198 3.29 7.68 3.10
C VAL A 198 3.47 9.05 3.79
N LEU A 199 2.38 9.69 4.20
CA LEU A 199 2.39 11.03 4.81
C LEU A 199 2.96 11.04 6.24
N SER A 200 2.69 10.00 7.03
CA SER A 200 3.12 9.87 8.43
C SER A 200 4.62 9.57 8.60
N GLY A 201 5.40 9.49 7.52
CA GLY A 201 6.84 9.23 7.62
C GLY A 201 7.19 7.79 8.03
N ALA A 202 6.22 6.88 8.05
CA ALA A 202 6.48 5.42 8.01
C ALA A 202 7.22 5.01 6.72
N ALA A 203 7.55 5.96 5.84
CA ALA A 203 8.58 5.90 4.80
C ALA A 203 10.00 5.55 5.29
N GLY A 204 10.25 5.42 6.60
CA GLY A 204 11.44 4.68 7.10
C GLY A 204 11.43 3.20 6.71
N VAL A 205 10.25 2.63 6.42
CA VAL A 205 10.04 1.23 6.00
C VAL A 205 10.06 1.06 4.47
N LEU A 206 10.12 2.15 3.70
CA LEU A 206 10.34 2.09 2.25
C LEU A 206 11.83 1.92 1.88
N GLY A 207 12.75 1.99 2.85
CA GLY A 207 14.19 1.73 2.61
C GLY A 207 14.51 0.31 2.13
N PRO A 208 13.98 -0.76 2.77
CA PRO A 208 14.23 -2.14 2.33
C PRO A 208 13.60 -2.55 0.98
N PRO A 209 12.33 -2.22 0.65
CA PRO A 209 11.72 -2.65 -0.62
C PRO A 209 12.20 -1.86 -1.85
N LEU A 210 12.70 -0.63 -1.69
CA LEU A 210 13.36 0.11 -2.79
C LEU A 210 14.80 -0.35 -3.08
N ARG A 211 15.43 -1.19 -2.24
CA ARG A 211 16.79 -1.71 -2.50
C ARG A 211 16.91 -2.48 -3.82
N TRP A 212 15.83 -3.09 -4.30
CA TRP A 212 15.83 -3.85 -5.56
C TRP A 212 15.83 -2.96 -6.81
N LEU A 213 15.43 -1.69 -6.70
CA LEU A 213 15.57 -0.69 -7.78
C LEU A 213 17.03 -0.26 -7.99
N GLY A 214 17.91 -0.50 -7.00
CA GLY A 214 19.35 -0.31 -7.12
C GLY A 214 20.08 -1.37 -7.96
N ALA A 215 19.37 -2.40 -8.44
CA ALA A 215 19.90 -3.43 -9.33
C ALA A 215 19.70 -3.13 -10.82
N LEU A 216 19.03 -2.02 -11.18
CA LEU A 216 18.87 -1.60 -12.57
C LEU A 216 20.05 -0.69 -13.00
N PRO A 217 20.82 -1.07 -14.02
CA PRO A 217 22.07 -0.38 -14.37
C PRO A 217 21.90 0.96 -15.11
N ALA A 218 20.68 1.50 -15.22
CA ALA A 218 20.36 2.50 -16.25
C ALA A 218 20.01 3.93 -15.75
N LEU A 219 19.90 4.18 -14.44
CA LEU A 219 19.56 5.52 -13.92
C LEU A 219 20.46 5.91 -12.74
N PRO A 220 21.13 7.09 -12.78
CA PRO A 220 21.90 7.57 -11.64
C PRO A 220 20.99 7.69 -10.42
N ARG A 221 21.40 7.06 -9.32
CA ARG A 221 20.68 6.94 -8.03
C ARG A 221 20.01 8.24 -7.57
N ALA A 222 20.70 9.36 -7.73
CA ALA A 222 20.22 10.68 -7.33
C ALA A 222 19.05 11.22 -8.20
N VAL A 223 18.97 10.81 -9.46
CA VAL A 223 17.95 11.28 -10.42
C VAL A 223 16.66 10.49 -10.24
N ALA A 224 16.75 9.17 -10.07
CA ALA A 224 15.59 8.32 -9.77
C ALA A 224 14.92 8.71 -8.44
N GLU A 225 15.71 8.91 -7.38
CA GLU A 225 15.20 9.38 -6.08
C GLU A 225 14.58 10.78 -6.17
N ARG A 226 15.18 11.72 -6.92
CA ARG A 226 14.60 13.07 -7.10
C ARG A 226 13.30 13.05 -7.91
N LEU A 227 13.22 12.27 -8.98
CA LEU A 227 12.05 12.22 -9.87
C LEU A 227 10.88 11.46 -9.22
N LEU A 228 11.16 10.37 -8.50
CA LEU A 228 10.11 9.59 -7.83
C LEU A 228 9.55 10.29 -6.59
N LEU A 229 10.36 11.09 -5.90
CA LEU A 229 9.94 11.82 -4.69
C LEU A 229 9.40 13.22 -4.99
N LEU A 230 9.56 13.74 -6.21
CA LEU A 230 9.03 15.04 -6.65
C LEU A 230 7.51 15.21 -6.42
N PRO A 231 6.64 14.25 -6.79
CA PRO A 231 5.20 14.38 -6.53
C PRO A 231 4.86 14.31 -5.03
N LEU A 232 5.64 13.55 -4.24
CA LEU A 232 5.46 13.45 -2.78
C LEU A 232 5.91 14.73 -2.06
N ARG A 233 7.01 15.34 -2.52
CA ARG A 233 7.49 16.64 -2.01
C ARG A 233 6.55 17.78 -2.40
N ALA A 234 6.02 17.77 -3.63
CA ALA A 234 5.02 18.73 -4.07
C ALA A 234 3.72 18.61 -3.25
N GLY A 235 3.27 17.37 -2.98
CA GLY A 235 2.13 17.11 -2.11
C GLY A 235 2.31 17.61 -0.68
N ARG A 236 3.53 17.47 -0.13
CA ARG A 236 3.87 18.02 1.20
C ARG A 236 3.87 19.54 1.23
N ILE A 237 4.47 20.20 0.24
CA ILE A 237 4.47 21.68 0.14
C ILE A 237 3.05 22.21 0.01
N LEU A 238 2.20 21.53 -0.77
CA LEU A 238 0.79 21.88 -0.89
C LEU A 238 0.02 21.68 0.44
N ALA A 239 0.32 20.63 1.19
CA ALA A 239 -0.27 20.39 2.50
C ALA A 239 0.19 21.40 3.57
N GLU A 240 1.45 21.85 3.50
CA GLU A 240 2.00 22.94 4.33
C GLU A 240 1.36 24.29 3.97
N LEU A 241 1.19 24.59 2.66
CA LEU A 241 0.50 25.80 2.18
C LEU A 241 -0.98 25.87 2.59
N LEU A 242 -1.65 24.72 2.64
CA LEU A 242 -3.06 24.60 3.03
C LEU A 242 -3.24 24.44 4.55
N GLY A 243 -2.16 24.45 5.34
CA GLY A 243 -2.21 24.41 6.81
C GLY A 243 -2.56 23.04 7.41
N PHE A 244 -2.49 21.95 6.64
CA PHE A 244 -2.74 20.60 7.14
C PHE A 244 -1.55 19.98 7.88
N VAL A 245 -0.35 20.57 7.71
CA VAL A 245 0.90 20.12 8.32
C VAL A 245 1.66 21.33 8.84
N SER A 246 2.03 21.33 10.12
CA SER A 246 2.93 22.34 10.68
C SER A 246 4.37 22.11 10.16
N PRO A 247 5.10 23.16 9.75
CA PRO A 247 6.48 23.01 9.32
C PRO A 247 7.33 22.43 10.45
N GLU A 248 8.09 21.37 10.15
CA GLU A 248 9.20 20.91 10.99
C GLU A 248 10.15 22.10 11.16
N PRO A 249 10.41 22.59 12.39
CA PRO A 249 11.20 23.80 12.54
C PRO A 249 12.62 23.48 12.08
N SER A 250 13.10 24.25 11.09
CA SER A 250 14.33 24.01 10.33
C SER A 250 15.59 23.76 11.17
N GLY A 251 15.60 24.13 12.46
CA GLY A 251 16.69 23.87 13.40
C GLY A 251 16.66 22.51 14.12
N TRP A 252 15.57 21.74 14.08
CA TRP A 252 15.49 20.44 14.78
C TRP A 252 16.35 19.37 14.13
N SER A 253 16.47 19.37 12.80
CA SER A 253 17.30 18.42 12.06
C SER A 253 18.79 18.60 12.36
N GLU A 254 19.27 19.84 12.44
CA GLU A 254 20.64 20.17 12.80
C GLU A 254 20.97 19.82 14.26
N ARG A 255 20.09 20.18 15.21
CA ARG A 255 20.27 19.81 16.63
C ARG A 255 20.34 18.31 16.81
N ARG A 256 19.48 17.56 16.11
CA ARG A 256 19.46 16.09 16.16
C ARG A 256 20.74 15.48 15.57
N GLN A 257 21.26 16.03 14.48
CA GLN A 257 22.54 15.59 13.91
C GLN A 257 23.73 15.86 14.82
N ARG A 258 23.77 17.03 15.49
CA ARG A 258 24.80 17.32 16.50
C ARG A 258 24.72 16.36 17.69
N ALA A 259 23.51 16.06 18.17
CA ALA A 259 23.29 15.10 19.25
C ALA A 259 23.79 13.68 18.92
N TYR A 260 23.62 13.22 17.67
CA TYR A 260 24.18 11.94 17.23
C TYR A 260 25.71 11.94 17.19
N LYS A 261 26.34 13.05 16.78
CA LYS A 261 27.80 13.18 16.78
C LYS A 261 28.40 13.18 18.19
N VAL A 262 27.75 13.86 19.13
CA VAL A 262 28.19 13.94 20.53
C VAL A 262 28.05 12.60 21.25
N SER A 263 26.97 11.86 21.00
CA SER A 263 26.75 10.52 21.58
C SER A 263 27.56 9.39 20.90
N GLN A 264 28.43 9.73 19.93
CA GLN A 264 29.27 8.83 19.14
C GLN A 264 28.52 7.63 18.54
N TYR A 265 27.23 7.81 18.27
CA TYR A 265 26.31 6.76 17.90
C TYR A 265 26.25 6.55 16.38
N GLN A 266 26.43 5.31 15.92
CA GLN A 266 26.33 4.92 14.49
C GLN A 266 25.28 3.82 14.22
N GLY A 267 24.52 3.39 15.23
CA GLY A 267 23.53 2.30 15.12
C GLY A 267 22.16 2.74 14.61
N ALA A 268 21.25 1.78 14.41
CA ALA A 268 19.88 2.02 13.92
C ALA A 268 18.77 1.81 14.98
N ALA A 269 19.09 1.31 16.18
CA ALA A 269 18.13 0.95 17.22
C ALA A 269 18.14 1.93 18.44
N PRO A 270 16.97 2.40 18.92
CA PRO A 270 16.87 3.38 20.01
C PRO A 270 17.40 2.89 21.37
N GLU A 271 17.38 1.58 21.63
CA GLU A 271 17.91 0.98 22.88
C GLU A 271 19.43 1.20 23.03
N ASP A 272 20.14 1.32 21.93
CA ASP A 272 21.60 1.49 21.89
C ASP A 272 22.03 2.92 22.25
N VAL A 273 21.17 3.93 22.03
CA VAL A 273 21.43 5.33 22.42
C VAL A 273 21.53 5.45 23.94
N HIS A 274 20.64 4.76 24.66
CA HIS A 274 20.64 4.76 26.12
C HIS A 274 21.89 4.07 26.69
N ARG A 275 22.38 3.02 26.04
CA ARG A 275 23.62 2.33 26.42
C ARG A 275 24.83 3.23 26.20
N SER A 276 24.97 3.85 25.03
CA SER A 276 26.08 4.77 24.72
C SER A 276 26.14 5.94 25.71
N TYR A 277 24.98 6.53 26.01
CA TYR A 277 24.86 7.61 26.99
C TYR A 277 25.36 7.20 28.38
N ARG A 278 24.93 6.04 28.89
CA ARG A 278 25.37 5.55 30.22
C ARG A 278 26.89 5.36 30.29
N GLU A 279 27.52 4.87 29.24
CA GLU A 279 28.97 4.66 29.19
C GLU A 279 29.73 5.99 29.12
N LEU A 280 29.28 6.94 28.30
CA LEU A 280 29.89 8.26 28.17
C LEU A 280 29.73 9.11 29.44
N VAL A 281 28.59 9.00 30.15
CA VAL A 281 28.37 9.68 31.43
C VAL A 281 29.32 9.17 32.51
N LYS A 282 29.56 7.85 32.59
CA LYS A 282 30.55 7.30 33.54
C LYS A 282 31.95 7.81 33.23
N LEU A 283 32.30 7.87 31.93
CA LEU A 283 33.62 8.29 31.47
C LEU A 283 33.89 9.77 31.76
N TRP A 284 32.89 10.64 31.59
CA TRP A 284 33.01 12.09 31.71
C TRP A 284 32.37 12.67 32.97
N HIS A 285 32.06 11.86 33.98
CA HIS A 285 31.49 12.38 35.23
C HIS A 285 32.50 13.33 35.91
N PRO A 286 32.07 14.53 36.37
CA PRO A 286 32.95 15.49 37.04
C PRO A 286 33.69 14.90 38.25
N ASP A 287 33.03 14.03 39.02
CA ASP A 287 33.64 13.39 40.19
C ASP A 287 34.80 12.45 39.85
N HIS A 288 34.76 11.79 38.69
CA HIS A 288 35.81 10.88 38.24
C HIS A 288 36.97 11.62 37.54
N ASN A 289 36.75 12.87 37.12
CA ASN A 289 37.67 13.64 36.28
C ASN A 289 38.11 14.96 36.93
N ARG A 290 38.38 14.96 38.24
CA ARG A 290 38.78 16.16 39.00
C ARG A 290 40.03 16.87 38.47
N HIS A 291 40.90 16.16 37.76
CA HIS A 291 42.11 16.69 37.13
C HIS A 291 41.84 17.47 35.82
N ARG A 292 40.64 17.33 35.24
CA ARG A 292 40.19 17.99 34.01
C ARG A 292 38.73 18.44 34.16
N ALA A 293 38.44 19.08 35.30
CA ALA A 293 37.07 19.39 35.72
C ALA A 293 36.29 20.21 34.68
N GLU A 294 36.91 21.25 34.12
CA GLU A 294 36.25 22.11 33.11
C GLU A 294 35.91 21.37 31.81
N GLU A 295 36.79 20.49 31.34
CA GLU A 295 36.55 19.71 30.12
C GLU A 295 35.48 18.64 30.36
N ALA A 296 35.53 17.96 31.51
CA ALA A 296 34.54 16.96 31.90
C ALA A 296 33.15 17.59 32.06
N GLU A 297 33.05 18.75 32.69
CA GLU A 297 31.79 19.48 32.85
C GLU A 297 31.19 19.90 31.51
N ARG A 298 31.99 20.48 30.60
CA ARG A 298 31.53 20.83 29.25
C ARG A 298 31.00 19.61 28.49
N ARG A 299 31.76 18.51 28.50
CA ARG A 299 31.35 17.26 27.84
C ARG A 299 30.08 16.69 28.45
N PHE A 300 29.95 16.75 29.76
CA PHE A 300 28.78 16.26 30.48
C PHE A 300 27.51 17.04 30.09
N ILE A 301 27.59 18.37 30.00
CA ILE A 301 26.47 19.22 29.55
C ILE A 301 26.08 18.90 28.10
N GLU A 302 27.06 18.82 27.19
CA GLU A 302 26.81 18.44 25.78
C GLU A 302 26.13 17.07 25.65
N LEU A 303 26.56 16.10 26.46
CA LEU A 303 25.99 14.75 26.52
C LEU A 303 24.54 14.75 26.99
N GLN A 304 24.20 15.57 27.98
CA GLN A 304 22.85 15.67 28.52
C GLN A 304 21.90 16.34 27.51
N GLU A 305 22.32 17.43 26.88
CA GLU A 305 21.56 18.09 25.81
C GLU A 305 21.32 17.14 24.62
N ALA A 306 22.36 16.40 24.21
CA ALA A 306 22.25 15.42 23.14
C ALA A 306 21.24 14.31 23.48
N TYR A 307 21.25 13.82 24.71
CA TYR A 307 20.33 12.78 25.17
C TYR A 307 18.88 13.27 25.21
N GLU A 308 18.63 14.48 25.72
CA GLU A 308 17.29 15.09 25.77
C GLU A 308 16.70 15.32 24.37
N VAL A 309 17.52 15.74 23.40
CA VAL A 309 17.08 15.90 22.00
C VAL A 309 16.72 14.56 21.34
N LEU A 310 17.42 13.47 21.69
CA LEU A 310 17.24 12.16 21.06
C LEU A 310 16.14 11.30 21.70
N VAL A 311 15.99 11.35 23.02
CA VAL A 311 15.09 10.49 23.80
C VAL A 311 13.89 11.27 24.37
N GLY A 312 13.98 12.60 24.40
CA GLY A 312 12.99 13.47 25.03
C GLY A 312 13.35 13.80 26.48
N PRO A 313 12.66 14.79 27.09
CA PRO A 313 12.94 15.22 28.45
C PRO A 313 12.76 14.06 29.42
N ARG A 314 13.73 13.88 30.32
CA ARG A 314 13.69 12.88 31.38
C ARG A 314 12.44 13.17 32.23
N ARG A 315 11.39 12.36 32.08
CA ARG A 315 10.31 12.36 33.07
C ARG A 315 10.97 12.04 34.40
N ALA A 316 10.99 13.02 35.30
CA ALA A 316 11.33 12.78 36.69
C ALA A 316 10.52 11.55 37.11
N ALA A 317 11.21 10.49 37.50
CA ALA A 317 10.59 9.36 38.16
C ALA A 317 9.92 9.96 39.41
N GLY A 318 8.61 10.15 39.33
CA GLY A 318 7.80 10.52 40.47
C GLY A 318 7.91 9.40 41.50
N GLY A 319 8.18 9.81 42.74
CA GLY A 319 8.16 8.93 43.91
C GLY A 319 6.77 8.44 44.26
#